data_AF-A0A3M2CA54-F1
#
_entry.id   AF-A0A3M2CA54-F1
#
_cell.length_a   1.000
_cell.length_b   1.000
_cell.length_c   1.000
_cell.angle_alpha   90.00
_cell.angle_beta   90.00
_cell.angle_gamma   90.00
#
_symmetry.space_group_name_H-M   'P 1'
#
loop_
_entity.id
_entity.type
_entity.pdbx_description
1 polymer ?
#
loop_
_entity_poly.entity_id
_entity_poly.type
_entity_poly.pdbx_seq_one_letter_code
_entity_poly.pdbx_strand_id
1 'polypeptide(L)'
;MAVVAAAPLSAQESSLPVTAQPLTSADEQAIAAHLDPLVDDLEHGDPAKAQRARDLIAAPVRGPASVSFRLYYSGRLDDAIARMVAPTADPWRAGLALSVAGAVATDPMLGVILGALDDPRPAVRLAAARELGTTLEQVDADNDAIQDARLDAALRRAQRALEQEPSVHVAGTLALALAGPETPALQDRALAAMARGFGAWLDARGPAGEPDAEETLLTTINVLRVARMRYVNRQIRGGAPAELTDAVLALARAARAAAGRAVDHADLADRASAVADALTQLAQG
;
A
#
# COMPACT_ATOMS: atom_id res chain seq x y z
N MET A 1 53.00 -16.12 23.91
CA MET A 1 51.77 -15.36 23.60
C MET A 1 51.09 -16.04 22.44
N ALA A 2 50.08 -16.87 22.72
CA ALA A 2 49.31 -17.57 21.69
C ALA A 2 48.08 -16.72 21.35
N VAL A 3 47.98 -16.32 20.09
CA VAL A 3 46.80 -15.64 19.54
C VAL A 3 45.72 -16.70 19.37
N VAL A 4 44.74 -16.70 20.28
CA VAL A 4 43.50 -17.46 20.13
C VAL A 4 42.69 -16.74 19.05
N ALA A 5 42.69 -17.28 17.84
CA ALA A 5 41.78 -16.86 16.79
C ALA A 5 40.35 -17.22 17.23
N ALA A 6 39.54 -16.20 17.52
CA ALA A 6 38.11 -16.38 17.69
C ALA A 6 37.53 -16.91 16.37
N ALA A 7 36.97 -18.11 16.42
CA ALA A 7 36.22 -18.66 15.30
C ALA A 7 35.05 -17.70 14.97
N PRO A 8 34.76 -17.44 13.68
CA PRO A 8 33.56 -16.71 13.31
C PRO A 8 32.35 -17.50 13.79
N LEU A 9 31.47 -16.84 14.54
CA LEU A 9 30.10 -17.30 14.77
C LEU A 9 29.44 -17.44 13.40
N SER A 10 29.47 -18.64 12.85
CA SER A 10 28.62 -19.02 11.73
C SER A 10 27.20 -18.68 12.13
N ALA A 11 26.60 -17.73 11.45
CA ALA A 11 25.18 -17.44 11.56
C ALA A 11 24.43 -18.76 11.34
N GLN A 12 23.93 -19.35 12.41
CA GLN A 12 22.77 -20.22 12.30
C GLN A 12 21.68 -19.31 11.76
N GLU A 13 21.50 -19.33 10.44
CA GLU A 13 20.25 -18.93 9.81
C GLU A 13 19.19 -19.82 10.45
N SER A 14 18.61 -19.33 11.54
CA SER A 14 17.48 -19.94 12.21
C SER A 14 16.34 -19.81 11.22
N SER A 15 16.23 -20.80 10.33
CA SER A 15 15.19 -20.85 9.31
C SER A 15 13.86 -20.93 10.04
N LEU A 16 13.13 -19.82 10.07
CA LEU A 16 11.79 -19.79 10.65
C LEU A 16 10.94 -20.86 9.95
N PRO A 17 10.11 -21.58 10.71
CA PRO A 17 9.23 -22.61 10.16
C PRO A 17 8.11 -21.93 9.35
N VAL A 18 8.38 -21.70 8.07
CA VAL A 18 7.40 -21.20 7.12
C VAL A 18 6.66 -22.40 6.53
N THR A 19 5.83 -23.07 7.34
CA THR A 19 5.23 -24.37 6.98
C THR A 19 3.72 -24.26 6.78
N ALA A 20 3.16 -25.05 5.87
CA ALA A 20 1.70 -25.17 5.66
C ALA A 20 0.95 -25.94 6.77
N GLN A 21 1.67 -26.46 7.77
CA GLN A 21 1.11 -27.20 8.90
C GLN A 21 0.71 -26.24 10.03
N PRO A 22 -0.19 -26.64 10.95
CA PRO A 22 -0.40 -25.92 12.20
C PRO A 22 0.93 -25.75 12.93
N LEU A 23 1.15 -24.56 13.52
CA LEU A 23 2.37 -24.30 14.29
C LEU A 23 2.43 -25.24 15.49
N THR A 24 3.60 -25.80 15.73
CA THR A 24 3.89 -26.50 16.99
C THR A 24 4.31 -25.50 18.06
N SER A 25 4.26 -25.89 19.34
CA SER A 25 4.77 -25.04 20.42
C SER A 25 6.27 -24.73 20.28
N ALA A 26 7.04 -25.60 19.61
CA ALA A 26 8.45 -25.33 19.31
C ALA A 26 8.60 -24.23 18.24
N ASP A 27 7.73 -24.22 17.23
CA ASP A 27 7.69 -23.19 16.20
C ASP A 27 7.31 -21.83 16.80
N GLU A 28 6.30 -21.80 17.65
CA GLU A 28 5.84 -20.60 18.35
C GLU A 28 6.95 -19.98 19.22
N GLN A 29 7.71 -20.82 19.93
CA GLN A 29 8.87 -20.40 20.72
C GLN A 29 10.00 -19.87 19.84
N ALA A 30 10.28 -20.52 18.71
CA ALA A 30 11.29 -20.05 17.76
C ALA A 30 10.91 -18.69 17.15
N ILE A 31 9.63 -18.49 16.81
CA ILE A 31 9.12 -17.20 16.32
C ILE A 31 9.26 -16.12 17.40
N ALA A 32 8.89 -16.41 18.64
CA ALA A 32 9.02 -15.44 19.74
C ALA A 32 10.50 -15.07 20.00
N ALA A 33 11.39 -16.07 20.09
CA ALA A 33 12.81 -15.85 20.30
C ALA A 33 13.46 -15.03 19.16
N HIS A 34 12.94 -15.17 17.93
CA HIS A 34 13.35 -14.37 16.80
C HIS A 34 12.81 -12.93 16.86
N LEU A 35 11.52 -12.76 17.18
CA LEU A 35 10.84 -11.47 17.13
C LEU A 35 11.19 -10.54 18.28
N ASP A 36 11.25 -11.04 19.51
CA ASP A 36 11.37 -10.21 20.72
C ASP A 36 12.55 -9.21 20.66
N PRO A 37 13.80 -9.61 20.33
CA PRO A 37 14.90 -8.65 20.23
C PRO A 37 14.74 -7.69 19.04
N LEU A 38 14.11 -8.12 17.96
CA LEU A 38 13.90 -7.26 16.78
C LEU A 38 12.81 -6.23 17.02
N VAL A 39 11.75 -6.59 17.76
CA VAL A 39 10.70 -5.64 18.17
C VAL A 39 11.30 -4.56 19.06
N ASP A 40 12.17 -4.93 20.01
CA ASP A 40 12.86 -3.95 20.85
C ASP A 40 13.78 -3.02 20.03
N ASP A 41 14.58 -3.57 19.09
CA ASP A 41 15.40 -2.77 18.19
C ASP A 41 14.56 -1.85 17.28
N LEU A 42 13.38 -2.31 16.85
CA LEU A 42 12.44 -1.52 16.05
C LEU A 42 11.83 -0.35 16.85
N GLU A 43 11.43 -0.59 18.10
CA GLU A 43 10.81 0.41 18.97
C GLU A 43 11.83 1.39 19.55
N HIS A 44 13.00 0.90 20.01
CA HIS A 44 13.93 1.64 20.85
C HIS A 44 15.34 1.78 20.27
N GLY A 45 15.70 0.92 19.31
CA GLY A 45 17.03 0.95 18.68
C GLY A 45 17.32 2.25 17.95
N ASP A 46 18.60 2.56 17.73
CA ASP A 46 19.00 3.67 16.87
C ASP A 46 18.47 3.52 15.43
N PRO A 47 18.53 4.57 14.57
CA PRO A 47 17.94 4.48 13.24
C PRO A 47 18.44 3.32 12.38
N ALA A 48 19.72 2.93 12.52
CA ALA A 48 20.29 1.82 11.76
C ALA A 48 19.77 0.46 12.27
N LYS A 49 19.68 0.29 13.59
CA LYS A 49 19.11 -0.91 14.22
C LYS A 49 17.63 -1.07 13.89
N ALA A 50 16.83 -0.01 14.03
CA ALA A 50 15.40 -0.06 13.77
C ALA A 50 15.11 -0.39 12.29
N GLN A 51 15.87 0.19 11.36
CA GLN A 51 15.78 -0.15 9.94
C GLN A 51 16.14 -1.62 9.67
N ARG A 52 17.23 -2.12 10.27
CA ARG A 52 17.62 -3.53 10.15
C ARG A 52 16.57 -4.46 10.74
N ALA A 53 16.03 -4.12 11.90
CA ALA A 53 14.98 -4.88 12.57
C ALA A 53 13.73 -4.97 11.69
N ARG A 54 13.28 -3.84 11.11
CA ARG A 54 12.19 -3.82 10.15
C ARG A 54 12.41 -4.79 8.99
N ASP A 55 13.60 -4.80 8.40
CA ASP A 55 13.88 -5.68 7.26
C ASP A 55 13.92 -7.16 7.66
N LEU A 56 14.47 -7.48 8.83
CA LEU A 56 14.51 -8.85 9.36
C LEU A 56 13.13 -9.37 9.76
N ILE A 57 12.28 -8.52 10.35
CA ILE A 57 10.89 -8.87 10.69
C ILE A 57 10.06 -9.08 9.41
N ALA A 58 10.25 -8.24 8.40
CA ALA A 58 9.47 -8.35 7.15
C ALA A 58 9.93 -9.51 6.25
N ALA A 59 11.21 -9.90 6.30
CA ALA A 59 11.78 -10.93 5.42
C ALA A 59 10.98 -12.26 5.37
N PRO A 60 10.64 -12.92 6.49
CA PRO A 60 9.95 -14.21 6.46
C PRO A 60 8.51 -14.14 5.92
N VAL A 61 7.87 -12.97 5.97
CA VAL A 61 6.47 -12.76 5.54
C VAL A 61 6.36 -12.13 4.16
N ARG A 62 7.46 -11.83 3.46
CA ARG A 62 7.41 -11.42 2.04
C ARG A 62 7.34 -12.59 1.07
N GLY A 63 7.77 -13.77 1.52
CA GLY A 63 7.71 -15.01 0.75
C GLY A 63 6.42 -15.81 1.02
N PRO A 64 6.31 -17.00 0.39
CA PRO A 64 5.22 -17.92 0.67
C PRO A 64 5.24 -18.31 2.14
N ALA A 65 4.23 -17.90 2.89
CA ALA A 65 4.08 -18.21 4.31
C ALA A 65 2.65 -18.67 4.61
N SER A 66 2.50 -19.63 5.52
CA SER A 66 1.17 -20.13 5.84
C SER A 66 0.35 -19.09 6.59
N VAL A 67 -0.97 -19.21 6.42
CA VAL A 67 -1.96 -18.40 7.15
C VAL A 67 -1.72 -18.49 8.66
N SER A 68 -1.53 -19.70 9.21
CA SER A 68 -1.26 -19.92 10.63
C SER A 68 0.01 -19.20 11.11
N PHE A 69 1.09 -19.26 10.32
CA PHE A 69 2.32 -18.53 10.61
C PHE A 69 2.04 -17.02 10.67
N ARG A 70 1.41 -16.44 9.65
CA ARG A 70 1.11 -15.00 9.59
C ARG A 70 0.23 -14.52 10.73
N LEU A 71 -0.80 -15.29 11.10
CA LEU A 71 -1.69 -14.94 12.20
C LEU A 71 -0.95 -14.93 13.55
N TYR A 72 -0.14 -15.94 13.83
CA TYR A 72 0.68 -15.96 15.06
C TYR A 72 1.73 -14.83 15.05
N TYR A 73 2.44 -14.66 13.93
CA TYR A 73 3.44 -13.61 13.74
C TYR A 73 2.84 -12.21 13.94
N SER A 74 1.65 -11.96 13.39
CA SER A 74 0.88 -10.74 13.58
C SER A 74 0.49 -10.52 15.04
N GLY A 75 0.03 -11.56 15.74
CA GLY A 75 -0.36 -11.46 17.15
C GLY A 75 0.80 -11.06 18.08
N ARG A 76 2.04 -11.40 17.71
CA ARG A 76 3.26 -10.98 18.43
C ARG A 76 3.65 -9.52 18.18
N LEU A 77 3.23 -8.96 17.04
CA LEU A 77 3.61 -7.62 16.60
C LEU A 77 2.56 -6.55 16.91
N ASP A 78 1.29 -6.95 17.13
CA ASP A 78 0.13 -6.06 17.18
C ASP A 78 0.31 -4.90 18.18
N ASP A 79 0.61 -5.23 19.45
CA ASP A 79 0.79 -4.23 20.50
C ASP A 79 1.95 -3.25 20.22
N ALA A 80 3.06 -3.74 19.65
CA ALA A 80 4.22 -2.93 19.34
C ALA A 80 3.94 -1.97 18.17
N ILE A 81 3.35 -2.51 17.10
CA ILE A 81 2.96 -1.72 15.93
C ILE A 81 1.93 -0.66 16.34
N ALA A 82 0.91 -1.02 17.12
CA ALA A 82 -0.12 -0.10 17.61
C ALA A 82 0.47 1.08 18.40
N ARG A 83 1.49 0.84 19.25
CA ARG A 83 2.21 1.91 19.96
C ARG A 83 3.00 2.81 19.01
N MET A 84 3.71 2.24 18.04
CA MET A 84 4.56 3.00 17.13
C MET A 84 3.79 3.84 16.11
N VAL A 85 2.55 3.46 15.78
CA VAL A 85 1.68 4.24 14.88
C VAL A 85 0.79 5.23 15.61
N ALA A 86 0.82 5.26 16.94
CA ALA A 86 0.01 6.17 17.73
C ALA A 86 0.25 7.65 17.30
N PRO A 87 -0.77 8.54 17.38
CA PRO A 87 -0.65 9.92 16.92
C PRO A 87 0.52 10.72 17.54
N THR A 88 0.95 10.34 18.75
CA THR A 88 2.05 10.98 19.48
C THR A 88 3.43 10.38 19.19
N ALA A 89 3.51 9.31 18.42
CA ALA A 89 4.77 8.63 18.12
C ALA A 89 5.63 9.42 17.11
N ASP A 90 6.89 9.01 16.94
CA ASP A 90 7.75 9.53 15.90
C ASP A 90 7.26 9.09 14.50
N PRO A 91 7.03 10.01 13.53
CA PRO A 91 6.54 9.65 12.20
C PRO A 91 7.45 8.69 11.44
N TRP A 92 8.77 8.79 11.63
CA TRP A 92 9.72 7.91 10.95
C TRP A 92 9.60 6.47 11.46
N ARG A 93 9.55 6.25 12.79
CA ARG A 93 9.25 4.93 13.37
C ARG A 93 7.86 4.42 12.99
N ALA A 94 6.84 5.28 12.98
CA ALA A 94 5.52 4.89 12.50
C ALA A 94 5.57 4.35 11.07
N GLY A 95 6.36 4.97 10.18
CA GLY A 95 6.59 4.48 8.83
C GLY A 95 7.25 3.09 8.79
N LEU A 96 8.23 2.82 9.67
CA LEU A 96 8.83 1.49 9.77
C LEU A 96 7.83 0.44 10.26
N ALA A 97 7.02 0.77 11.28
CA ALA A 97 5.99 -0.11 11.81
C ALA A 97 4.92 -0.44 10.76
N LEU A 98 4.48 0.56 9.99
CA LEU A 98 3.56 0.38 8.86
C LEU A 98 4.18 -0.51 7.77
N SER A 99 5.50 -0.42 7.55
CA SER A 99 6.18 -1.30 6.60
C SER A 99 6.20 -2.76 7.02
N VAL A 100 6.27 -3.02 8.32
CA VAL A 100 6.08 -4.37 8.86
C VAL A 100 4.63 -4.82 8.68
N ALA A 101 3.65 -3.98 9.06
CA ALA A 101 2.23 -4.28 8.91
C ALA A 101 1.88 -4.63 7.46
N GLY A 102 2.41 -3.85 6.50
CA GLY A 102 2.23 -4.04 5.06
C GLY A 102 2.65 -5.43 4.59
N ALA A 103 3.84 -5.87 5.01
CA ALA A 103 4.40 -7.17 4.66
C ALA A 103 3.71 -8.36 5.34
N VAL A 104 3.21 -8.18 6.57
CA VAL A 104 2.52 -9.24 7.31
C VAL A 104 1.15 -9.55 6.68
N ALA A 105 0.43 -8.52 6.20
CA ALA A 105 -0.80 -8.64 5.42
C ALA A 105 -1.90 -9.53 6.07
N THR A 106 -2.22 -9.23 7.33
CA THR A 106 -3.31 -9.84 8.10
C THR A 106 -4.43 -8.84 8.34
N ASP A 107 -5.63 -9.31 8.71
CA ASP A 107 -6.76 -8.45 9.08
C ASP A 107 -6.41 -7.36 10.13
N PRO A 108 -5.72 -7.67 11.25
CA PRO A 108 -5.32 -6.65 12.22
C PRO A 108 -4.36 -5.59 11.64
N MET A 109 -3.36 -6.04 10.87
CA MET A 109 -2.36 -5.15 10.27
C MET A 109 -2.95 -4.25 9.19
N LEU A 110 -3.88 -4.77 8.40
CA LEU A 110 -4.69 -3.97 7.47
C LEU A 110 -5.52 -2.93 8.24
N GLY A 111 -6.11 -3.30 9.37
CA GLY A 111 -6.82 -2.37 10.25
C GLY A 111 -5.93 -1.22 10.72
N VAL A 112 -4.69 -1.50 11.13
CA VAL A 112 -3.70 -0.49 11.50
C VAL A 112 -3.39 0.46 10.33
N ILE A 113 -3.11 -0.09 9.15
CA ILE A 113 -2.80 0.70 7.95
C ILE A 113 -3.96 1.62 7.59
N LEU A 114 -5.19 1.09 7.58
CA LEU A 114 -6.39 1.88 7.27
C LEU A 114 -6.65 2.97 8.32
N GLY A 115 -6.37 2.71 9.59
CA GLY A 115 -6.45 3.73 10.65
C GLY A 115 -5.43 4.85 10.44
N ALA A 116 -4.20 4.49 10.03
CA ALA A 116 -3.13 5.44 9.76
C ALA A 116 -3.38 6.33 8.52
N LEU A 117 -4.33 5.97 7.64
CA LEU A 117 -4.77 6.85 6.55
C LEU A 117 -5.53 8.10 7.05
N ASP A 118 -6.03 8.12 8.29
CA ASP A 118 -6.64 9.32 8.90
C ASP A 118 -5.67 10.08 9.81
N ASP A 119 -4.40 9.68 9.87
CA ASP A 119 -3.45 10.29 10.78
C ASP A 119 -3.25 11.78 10.45
N PRO A 120 -3.20 12.70 11.44
CA PRO A 120 -3.00 14.12 11.16
C PRO A 120 -1.67 14.43 10.45
N ARG A 121 -0.67 13.55 10.57
CA ARG A 121 0.69 13.73 10.03
C ARG A 121 0.76 13.20 8.59
N PRO A 122 1.03 14.06 7.58
CA PRO A 122 1.08 13.63 6.18
C PRO A 122 2.11 12.53 5.90
N ALA A 123 3.25 12.52 6.62
CA ALA A 123 4.26 11.48 6.47
C ALA A 123 3.76 10.09 6.87
N VAL A 124 2.89 10.00 7.88
CA VAL A 124 2.30 8.73 8.33
C VAL A 124 1.24 8.28 7.35
N ARG A 125 0.37 9.19 6.86
CA ARG A 125 -0.59 8.86 5.80
C ARG A 125 0.09 8.41 4.52
N LEU A 126 1.20 9.04 4.14
CA LEU A 126 2.00 8.63 2.97
C LEU A 126 2.57 7.22 3.14
N ALA A 127 3.11 6.91 4.32
CA ALA A 127 3.60 5.56 4.63
C ALA A 127 2.44 4.55 4.61
N ALA A 128 1.31 4.86 5.22
CA ALA A 128 0.13 4.00 5.20
C ALA A 128 -0.39 3.74 3.78
N ALA A 129 -0.44 4.77 2.93
CA ALA A 129 -0.83 4.64 1.53
C ALA A 129 0.10 3.72 0.75
N ARG A 130 1.43 3.85 0.94
CA ARG A 130 2.42 2.97 0.32
C ARG A 130 2.25 1.52 0.79
N GLU A 131 2.13 1.31 2.10
CA GLU A 131 2.11 -0.02 2.68
C GLU A 131 0.76 -0.73 2.50
N LEU A 132 -0.33 0.02 2.25
CA LEU A 132 -1.56 -0.56 1.69
C LEU A 132 -1.28 -1.23 0.34
N GLY A 133 -0.47 -0.61 -0.53
CA GLY A 133 -0.04 -1.21 -1.80
C GLY A 133 0.69 -2.53 -1.57
N THR A 134 1.65 -2.55 -0.63
CA THR A 134 2.35 -3.78 -0.25
C THR A 134 1.41 -4.85 0.31
N THR A 135 0.43 -4.50 1.14
CA THR A 135 -0.59 -5.46 1.59
C THR A 135 -1.39 -6.02 0.43
N LEU A 136 -1.82 -5.17 -0.51
CA LEU A 136 -2.56 -5.61 -1.69
C LEU A 136 -1.71 -6.51 -2.60
N GLU A 137 -0.41 -6.26 -2.74
CA GLU A 137 0.53 -7.15 -3.45
C GLU A 137 0.68 -8.52 -2.76
N GLN A 138 0.69 -8.56 -1.42
CA GLN A 138 0.71 -9.83 -0.68
C GLN A 138 -0.59 -10.62 -0.88
N VAL A 139 -1.74 -9.95 -0.86
CA VAL A 139 -3.04 -10.58 -1.16
C VAL A 139 -3.09 -11.09 -2.59
N ASP A 140 -2.61 -10.30 -3.56
CA ASP A 140 -2.59 -10.68 -4.96
C ASP A 140 -1.71 -11.91 -5.25
N ALA A 141 -0.71 -12.15 -4.40
CA ALA A 141 0.19 -13.29 -4.49
C ALA A 141 -0.31 -14.54 -3.73
N ASP A 142 -1.58 -14.57 -3.30
CA ASP A 142 -2.19 -15.61 -2.44
C ASP A 142 -1.38 -15.87 -1.15
N ASN A 143 -0.71 -14.82 -0.66
CA ASN A 143 0.16 -14.86 0.51
C ASN A 143 -0.46 -14.11 1.69
N ASP A 144 -1.76 -13.90 1.75
CA ASP A 144 -2.38 -13.15 2.84
C ASP A 144 -3.12 -14.04 3.86
N ALA A 145 -3.59 -13.39 4.92
CA ALA A 145 -4.54 -13.96 5.86
C ALA A 145 -5.70 -12.99 6.09
N ILE A 146 -6.17 -12.37 5.00
CA ILE A 146 -7.24 -11.37 4.97
C ILE A 146 -8.49 -12.01 4.38
N GLN A 147 -9.63 -11.78 5.02
CA GLN A 147 -10.90 -12.28 4.50
C GLN A 147 -11.38 -11.41 3.33
N ASP A 148 -11.92 -12.00 2.27
CA ASP A 148 -12.44 -11.26 1.10
C ASP A 148 -13.42 -10.12 1.48
N ALA A 149 -14.35 -10.39 2.41
CA ALA A 149 -15.29 -9.36 2.87
C ALA A 149 -14.61 -8.18 3.58
N ARG A 150 -13.48 -8.45 4.27
CA ARG A 150 -12.64 -7.42 4.91
C ARG A 150 -11.86 -6.63 3.87
N LEU A 151 -11.36 -7.30 2.84
CA LEU A 151 -10.69 -6.66 1.72
C LEU A 151 -11.62 -5.67 0.98
N ASP A 152 -12.85 -6.07 0.70
CA ASP A 152 -13.83 -5.17 0.07
C ASP A 152 -14.15 -3.95 0.94
N ALA A 153 -14.26 -4.15 2.26
CA ALA A 153 -14.45 -3.05 3.20
C ALA A 153 -13.23 -2.12 3.26
N ALA A 154 -12.02 -2.68 3.18
CA ALA A 154 -10.77 -1.95 3.14
C ALA A 154 -10.64 -1.10 1.87
N LEU A 155 -10.94 -1.67 0.69
CA LEU A 155 -10.92 -0.92 -0.57
C LEU A 155 -11.90 0.25 -0.56
N ARG A 156 -13.12 0.06 -0.01
CA ARG A 156 -14.08 1.17 0.18
C ARG A 156 -13.56 2.22 1.17
N ARG A 157 -12.83 1.81 2.21
CA ARG A 157 -12.26 2.74 3.19
C ARG A 157 -11.11 3.55 2.59
N ALA A 158 -10.22 2.91 1.85
CA ALA A 158 -9.14 3.54 1.10
C ALA A 158 -9.67 4.49 0.03
N GLN A 159 -10.74 4.11 -0.69
CA GLN A 159 -11.43 5.02 -1.61
C GLN A 159 -11.85 6.31 -0.89
N ARG A 160 -12.55 6.22 0.25
CA ARG A 160 -12.97 7.41 1.01
C ARG A 160 -11.80 8.24 1.53
N ALA A 161 -10.71 7.60 1.95
CA ALA A 161 -9.50 8.32 2.35
C ALA A 161 -8.91 9.10 1.17
N LEU A 162 -8.87 8.49 -0.01
CA LEU A 162 -8.41 9.13 -1.25
C LEU A 162 -9.26 10.33 -1.64
N GLU A 163 -10.59 10.21 -1.55
CA GLU A 163 -11.55 11.30 -1.84
C GLU A 163 -11.28 12.54 -0.98
N GLN A 164 -10.82 12.35 0.25
CA GLN A 164 -10.71 13.40 1.27
C GLN A 164 -9.26 13.88 1.49
N GLU A 165 -8.28 13.30 0.80
CA GLU A 165 -6.87 13.54 1.13
C GLU A 165 -6.42 14.96 0.73
N PRO A 166 -5.96 15.79 1.68
CA PRO A 166 -5.48 17.13 1.36
C PRO A 166 -4.13 17.14 0.61
N SER A 167 -3.25 16.15 0.79
CA SER A 167 -1.92 16.13 0.16
C SER A 167 -1.92 15.47 -1.22
N VAL A 168 -1.40 16.16 -2.24
CA VAL A 168 -1.23 15.61 -3.59
C VAL A 168 -0.36 14.35 -3.59
N HIS A 169 0.78 14.36 -2.88
CA HIS A 169 1.66 13.20 -2.74
C HIS A 169 0.97 11.98 -2.11
N VAL A 170 0.18 12.19 -1.05
CA VAL A 170 -0.53 11.08 -0.39
C VAL A 170 -1.64 10.55 -1.29
N ALA A 171 -2.42 11.43 -1.92
CA ALA A 171 -3.47 11.05 -2.86
C ALA A 171 -2.92 10.26 -4.05
N GLY A 172 -1.83 10.75 -4.66
CA GLY A 172 -1.13 10.06 -5.74
C GLY A 172 -0.62 8.69 -5.33
N THR A 173 0.02 8.60 -4.16
CA THR A 173 0.55 7.33 -3.64
C THR A 173 -0.57 6.33 -3.36
N LEU A 174 -1.67 6.76 -2.75
CA LEU A 174 -2.82 5.91 -2.43
C LEU A 174 -3.54 5.45 -3.70
N ALA A 175 -3.67 6.32 -4.71
CA ALA A 175 -4.22 5.94 -6.01
C ALA A 175 -3.35 4.87 -6.70
N LEU A 176 -2.02 5.03 -6.67
CA LEU A 176 -1.09 4.05 -7.25
C LEU A 176 -1.12 2.71 -6.49
N ALA A 177 -1.21 2.74 -5.16
CA ALA A 177 -1.38 1.54 -4.35
C ALA A 177 -2.64 0.75 -4.74
N LEU A 178 -3.78 1.42 -4.91
CA LEU A 178 -5.04 0.80 -5.34
C LEU A 178 -5.00 0.29 -6.80
N ALA A 179 -4.09 0.82 -7.63
CA ALA A 179 -3.88 0.34 -9.00
C ALA A 179 -2.79 -0.76 -9.10
N GLY A 180 -2.19 -1.13 -7.96
CA GLY A 180 -1.11 -2.11 -7.84
C GLY A 180 -1.49 -3.54 -8.26
N PRO A 181 -2.60 -4.12 -7.76
CA PRO A 181 -2.95 -5.52 -8.00
C PRO A 181 -2.98 -5.98 -9.46
N GLU A 182 -2.62 -7.23 -9.71
CA GLU A 182 -2.46 -7.81 -11.05
C GLU A 182 -3.37 -9.01 -11.33
N THR A 183 -3.86 -9.70 -10.30
CA THR A 183 -4.86 -10.76 -10.47
C THR A 183 -6.22 -10.15 -10.82
N PRO A 184 -6.95 -10.70 -11.81
CA PRO A 184 -8.20 -10.08 -12.27
C PRO A 184 -9.23 -9.85 -11.15
N ALA A 185 -9.32 -10.77 -10.19
CA ALA A 185 -10.30 -10.71 -9.10
C ALA A 185 -10.08 -9.50 -8.16
N LEU A 186 -8.83 -9.20 -7.81
CA LEU A 186 -8.51 -8.04 -6.97
C LEU A 186 -8.34 -6.76 -7.80
N GLN A 187 -7.72 -6.88 -8.97
CA GLN A 187 -7.48 -5.76 -9.90
C GLN A 187 -8.76 -4.99 -10.21
N ASP A 188 -9.86 -5.66 -10.58
CA ASP A 188 -11.10 -4.99 -10.97
C ASP A 188 -11.68 -4.16 -9.82
N ARG A 189 -11.71 -4.74 -8.61
CA ARG A 189 -12.24 -4.10 -7.39
C ARG A 189 -11.38 -2.90 -6.97
N ALA A 190 -10.06 -3.08 -6.93
CA ALA A 190 -9.12 -2.06 -6.48
C ALA A 190 -9.00 -0.91 -7.50
N LEU A 191 -8.97 -1.22 -8.81
CA LEU A 191 -8.93 -0.22 -9.87
C LEU A 191 -10.22 0.61 -9.93
N ALA A 192 -11.38 -0.01 -9.69
CA ALA A 192 -12.64 0.72 -9.59
C ALA A 192 -12.69 1.64 -8.35
N ALA A 193 -12.18 1.18 -7.20
CA ALA A 193 -12.03 2.01 -6.00
C ALA A 193 -11.09 3.20 -6.25
N MET A 194 -9.94 2.96 -6.88
CA MET A 194 -9.01 4.00 -7.30
C MET A 194 -9.68 5.04 -8.20
N ALA A 195 -10.33 4.60 -9.28
CA ALA A 195 -10.90 5.50 -10.27
C ALA A 195 -12.02 6.38 -9.69
N ARG A 196 -12.87 5.82 -8.83
CA ARG A 196 -13.90 6.59 -8.10
C ARG A 196 -13.28 7.59 -7.13
N GLY A 197 -12.35 7.12 -6.29
CA GLY A 197 -11.77 7.96 -5.24
C GLY A 197 -10.94 9.10 -5.81
N PHE A 198 -10.06 8.80 -6.77
CA PHE A 198 -9.22 9.82 -7.41
C PHE A 198 -10.03 10.77 -8.29
N GLY A 199 -11.07 10.27 -8.99
CA GLY A 199 -11.97 11.13 -9.75
C GLY A 199 -12.68 12.16 -8.87
N ALA A 200 -13.24 11.74 -7.74
CA ALA A 200 -13.87 12.64 -6.78
C ALA A 200 -12.87 13.60 -6.13
N TRP A 201 -11.64 13.15 -5.84
CA TRP A 201 -10.56 14.01 -5.37
C TRP A 201 -10.22 15.13 -6.38
N LEU A 202 -10.15 14.81 -7.67
CA LEU A 202 -9.93 15.80 -8.75
C LEU A 202 -11.07 16.80 -8.89
N ASP A 203 -12.31 16.34 -8.69
CA ASP A 203 -13.49 17.20 -8.74
C ASP A 203 -13.51 18.17 -7.54
N ALA A 204 -13.14 17.70 -6.34
CA ALA A 204 -13.13 18.50 -5.12
C ALA A 204 -12.06 19.60 -5.11
N ARG A 205 -10.90 19.38 -5.74
CA ARG A 205 -9.77 20.34 -5.78
C ARG A 205 -10.02 21.60 -6.63
N GLY A 206 -11.13 21.68 -7.36
CA GLY A 206 -11.56 22.91 -8.05
C GLY A 206 -10.60 23.42 -9.15
N PRO A 207 -10.85 24.64 -9.68
CA PRO A 207 -10.04 25.24 -10.74
C PRO A 207 -8.68 25.75 -10.28
N ALA A 208 -7.67 25.64 -11.14
CA ALA A 208 -6.30 26.00 -10.85
C ALA A 208 -6.17 27.45 -10.35
N GLY A 209 -5.86 27.54 -9.07
CA GLY A 209 -5.26 28.68 -8.39
C GLY A 209 -4.51 28.21 -7.13
N GLU A 210 -4.39 26.89 -6.93
CA GLU A 210 -3.68 26.30 -5.82
C GLU A 210 -2.18 26.28 -6.12
N PRO A 211 -1.32 26.50 -5.11
CA PRO A 211 0.14 26.46 -5.26
C PRO A 211 0.69 25.15 -5.84
N ASP A 212 -0.13 24.09 -5.90
CA ASP A 212 0.27 22.72 -6.27
C ASP A 212 -0.36 22.25 -7.61
N ALA A 213 -0.78 23.16 -8.49
CA ALA A 213 -1.46 22.82 -9.75
C ALA A 213 -0.59 21.94 -10.68
N GLU A 214 0.69 22.27 -10.84
CA GLU A 214 1.64 21.48 -11.62
C GLU A 214 1.77 20.05 -11.07
N GLU A 215 1.98 19.93 -9.76
CA GLU A 215 2.14 18.64 -9.09
C GLU A 215 0.87 17.78 -9.19
N THR A 216 -0.30 18.42 -9.07
CA THR A 216 -1.60 17.77 -9.25
C THR A 216 -1.73 17.20 -10.66
N LEU A 217 -1.34 17.95 -11.70
CA LEU A 217 -1.38 17.47 -13.07
C LEU A 217 -0.39 16.32 -13.32
N LEU A 218 0.85 16.41 -12.82
CA LEU A 218 1.83 15.34 -12.94
C LEU A 218 1.34 14.05 -12.27
N THR A 219 0.78 14.17 -11.07
CA THR A 219 0.16 13.06 -10.34
C THR A 219 -1.00 12.48 -11.14
N THR A 220 -1.87 13.32 -11.69
CA THR A 220 -3.00 12.91 -12.53
C THR A 220 -2.54 12.13 -13.76
N ILE A 221 -1.53 12.63 -14.49
CA ILE A 221 -0.97 11.95 -15.66
C ILE A 221 -0.44 10.57 -15.28
N ASN A 222 0.27 10.46 -14.16
CA ASN A 222 0.84 9.19 -13.71
C ASN A 222 -0.26 8.18 -13.34
N VAL A 223 -1.26 8.60 -12.56
CA VAL A 223 -2.40 7.75 -12.18
C VAL A 223 -3.18 7.29 -13.43
N LEU A 224 -3.47 8.19 -14.37
CA LEU A 224 -4.18 7.85 -15.61
C LEU A 224 -3.39 6.87 -16.49
N ARG A 225 -2.06 7.01 -16.58
CA ARG A 225 -1.21 6.09 -17.34
C ARG A 225 -1.26 4.68 -16.77
N VAL A 226 -1.14 4.55 -15.45
CA VAL A 226 -1.25 3.26 -14.76
C VAL A 226 -2.65 2.68 -14.95
N ALA A 227 -3.70 3.48 -14.74
CA ALA A 227 -5.08 3.07 -14.94
C ALA A 227 -5.33 2.55 -16.36
N ARG A 228 -4.85 3.27 -17.38
CA ARG A 228 -4.93 2.87 -18.78
C ARG A 228 -4.22 1.55 -19.04
N MET A 229 -2.97 1.41 -18.60
CA MET A 229 -2.20 0.17 -18.77
C MET A 229 -2.93 -1.02 -18.14
N ARG A 230 -3.39 -0.87 -16.90
CA ARG A 230 -4.12 -1.89 -16.16
C ARG A 230 -5.45 -2.26 -16.85
N TYR A 231 -6.21 -1.27 -17.32
CA TYR A 231 -7.47 -1.47 -18.04
C TYR A 231 -7.28 -2.18 -19.39
N VAL A 232 -6.26 -1.82 -20.17
CA VAL A 232 -5.92 -2.51 -21.43
C VAL A 232 -5.57 -3.97 -21.18
N ASN A 233 -4.71 -4.24 -20.20
CA ASN A 233 -4.36 -5.62 -19.84
C ASN A 233 -5.58 -6.42 -19.43
N ARG A 234 -6.52 -5.78 -18.72
CA ARG A 234 -7.77 -6.41 -18.29
C ARG A 234 -8.72 -6.71 -19.45
N GLN A 235 -8.87 -5.78 -20.40
CA GLN A 235 -9.65 -5.96 -21.62
C GLN A 235 -9.13 -7.15 -22.44
N ILE A 236 -7.81 -7.23 -22.64
CA ILE A 236 -7.16 -8.33 -23.37
C ILE A 236 -7.42 -9.70 -22.72
N ARG A 237 -7.49 -9.75 -21.38
CA ARG A 237 -7.64 -11.00 -20.61
C ARG A 237 -9.08 -11.51 -20.48
N GLY A 238 -10.08 -10.79 -20.96
CA GLY A 238 -11.47 -11.26 -20.91
C GLY A 238 -12.55 -10.17 -20.78
N GLY A 239 -12.26 -8.94 -21.20
CA GLY A 239 -13.18 -7.81 -21.13
C GLY A 239 -13.30 -7.19 -19.74
N ALA A 240 -13.40 -5.86 -19.63
CA ALA A 240 -13.64 -5.20 -18.35
C ALA A 240 -15.12 -5.28 -17.96
N PRO A 241 -15.43 -5.51 -16.66
CA PRO A 241 -16.81 -5.44 -16.19
C PRO A 241 -17.35 -4.01 -16.30
N ALA A 242 -18.66 -3.88 -16.54
CA ALA A 242 -19.31 -2.58 -16.75
C ALA A 242 -19.04 -1.57 -15.62
N GLU A 243 -19.04 -2.03 -14.37
CA GLU A 243 -18.74 -1.18 -13.20
C GLU A 243 -17.34 -0.57 -13.25
N LEU A 244 -16.35 -1.32 -13.74
CA LEU A 244 -14.99 -0.83 -13.92
C LEU A 244 -14.93 0.18 -15.07
N THR A 245 -15.60 -0.12 -16.19
CA THR A 245 -15.71 0.78 -17.34
C THR A 245 -16.32 2.12 -16.94
N ASP A 246 -17.41 2.11 -16.18
CA ASP A 246 -18.08 3.33 -15.69
C ASP A 246 -17.18 4.15 -14.77
N ALA A 247 -16.46 3.49 -13.84
CA ALA A 247 -15.53 4.16 -12.94
C ALA A 247 -14.37 4.81 -13.70
N VAL A 248 -13.81 4.12 -14.69
CA VAL A 248 -12.72 4.61 -15.55
C VAL A 248 -13.18 5.80 -16.42
N LEU A 249 -14.41 5.77 -16.94
CA LEU A 249 -15.00 6.89 -17.66
C LEU A 249 -15.25 8.10 -16.77
N ALA A 250 -15.67 7.90 -15.51
CA ALA A 250 -15.80 8.97 -14.53
C ALA A 250 -14.44 9.63 -14.24
N LEU A 251 -13.40 8.83 -13.99
CA LEU A 251 -12.03 9.31 -13.80
C LEU A 251 -11.54 10.13 -15.01
N ALA A 252 -11.73 9.64 -16.23
CA ALA A 252 -11.33 10.36 -17.43
C ALA A 252 -12.04 11.70 -17.59
N ARG A 253 -13.31 11.81 -17.20
CA ARG A 253 -14.06 13.08 -17.20
C ARG A 253 -13.52 14.06 -16.15
N ALA A 254 -13.30 13.59 -14.92
CA ALA A 254 -12.73 14.40 -13.85
C ALA A 254 -11.34 14.94 -14.22
N ALA A 255 -10.50 14.10 -14.83
CA ALA A 255 -9.17 14.52 -15.28
C ALA A 255 -9.21 15.59 -16.39
N ARG A 256 -10.12 15.48 -17.37
CA ARG A 256 -10.33 16.55 -18.38
C ARG A 256 -10.79 17.84 -17.74
N ALA A 257 -11.73 17.75 -16.79
CA ALA A 257 -12.22 18.92 -16.07
C ALA A 257 -11.08 19.59 -15.27
N ALA A 258 -10.21 18.80 -14.63
CA ALA A 258 -9.03 19.32 -13.94
C ALA A 258 -8.02 19.97 -14.90
N ALA A 259 -7.72 19.31 -16.02
CA ALA A 259 -6.83 19.84 -17.05
C ALA A 259 -7.33 21.17 -17.64
N GLY A 260 -8.62 21.25 -17.99
CA GLY A 260 -9.21 22.47 -18.56
C GLY A 260 -9.21 23.68 -17.63
N ARG A 261 -8.97 23.46 -16.33
CA ARG A 261 -8.86 24.54 -15.35
C ARG A 261 -7.43 25.03 -15.16
N ALA A 262 -6.41 24.27 -15.58
CA ALA A 262 -5.00 24.59 -15.41
C ALA A 262 -4.42 25.42 -16.56
N VAL A 263 -4.98 26.61 -16.76
CA VAL A 263 -4.67 27.50 -17.89
C VAL A 263 -3.19 27.88 -17.92
N ASP A 264 -2.55 28.02 -16.76
CA ASP A 264 -1.13 28.38 -16.64
C ASP A 264 -0.16 27.22 -16.93
N HIS A 265 -0.68 26.00 -17.13
CA HIS A 265 0.10 24.78 -17.38
C HIS A 265 -0.38 24.04 -18.63
N ALA A 266 -0.59 24.76 -19.73
CA ALA A 266 -1.15 24.24 -21.00
C ALA A 266 -0.56 22.89 -21.46
N ASP A 267 0.77 22.76 -21.49
CA ASP A 267 1.45 21.52 -21.90
C ASP A 267 1.06 20.30 -21.03
N LEU A 268 0.92 20.49 -19.72
CA LEU A 268 0.54 19.42 -18.80
C LEU A 268 -0.96 19.13 -18.88
N ALA A 269 -1.77 20.17 -19.04
CA ALA A 269 -3.21 20.03 -19.27
C ALA A 269 -3.50 19.25 -20.56
N ASP A 270 -2.79 19.53 -21.65
CA ASP A 270 -2.91 18.81 -22.91
C ASP A 270 -2.51 17.34 -22.77
N ARG A 271 -1.42 17.06 -22.06
CA ARG A 271 -0.99 15.68 -21.77
C ARG A 271 -2.01 14.92 -20.94
N ALA A 272 -2.54 15.54 -19.88
CA ALA A 272 -3.57 14.92 -19.04
C ALA A 272 -4.84 14.61 -19.86
N SER A 273 -5.28 15.57 -20.69
CA SER A 273 -6.44 15.41 -21.58
C SER A 273 -6.22 14.29 -22.60
N ALA A 274 -5.05 14.23 -23.23
CA ALA A 274 -4.73 13.18 -24.19
C ALA A 274 -4.77 11.77 -23.57
N VAL A 275 -4.28 11.60 -22.34
CA VAL A 275 -4.37 10.30 -21.65
C VAL A 275 -5.83 9.97 -21.29
N ALA A 276 -6.61 10.95 -20.86
CA ALA A 276 -8.04 10.77 -20.56
C ALA A 276 -8.87 10.42 -21.81
N ASP A 277 -8.54 11.00 -22.96
CA ASP A 277 -9.15 10.68 -24.26
C ASP A 277 -8.85 9.24 -24.68
N ALA A 278 -7.57 8.84 -24.61
CA ALA A 278 -7.19 7.46 -24.89
C ALA A 278 -7.91 6.47 -23.97
N LEU A 279 -8.06 6.80 -22.69
CA LEU A 279 -8.77 5.97 -21.72
C LEU A 279 -10.27 5.88 -22.03
N THR A 280 -10.89 6.97 -22.48
CA THR A 280 -12.31 7.00 -22.88
C THR A 280 -12.56 6.17 -24.12
N GLN A 281 -11.71 6.28 -25.14
CA GLN A 281 -11.82 5.49 -26.37
C GLN A 281 -11.72 4.00 -26.08
N LEU A 282 -10.78 3.60 -25.21
CA LEU A 282 -10.64 2.21 -24.76
C LEU A 282 -11.85 1.69 -23.97
N ALA A 283 -12.53 2.56 -23.25
CA ALA A 283 -13.70 2.18 -22.47
C ALA A 283 -14.99 2.08 -23.30
N GLN A 284 -15.03 2.71 -24.49
CA GLN A 284 -16.20 2.74 -25.38
C GLN A 284 -16.14 1.70 -26.52
N GLY A 285 -14.96 1.18 -26.83
CA GLY A 285 -14.75 0.14 -27.85
C GLY A 285 -14.66 -1.26 -27.24
#